data_AF-A0A1G2Q2W1-F1
#
_entry.id   AF-A0A1G2Q2W1-F1
#
_cell.length_a   1.000
_cell.length_b   1.000
_cell.length_c   1.000
_cell.angle_alpha   90.00
_cell.angle_beta   90.00
_cell.angle_gamma   90.00
#
_symmetry.space_group_name_H-M   'P 1'
#
loop_
_entity.id
_entity.type
_entity.pdbx_description
1 polymer ?
#
loop_
_entity_poly.entity_id
_entity_poly.type
_entity_poly.pdbx_seq_one_letter_code
_entity_poly.pdbx_strand_id
1 'polypeptide(L)'
;MSYFKVIKDYAIKALRPKVVPEGLFDLVHYSKSYGGIKFNYSKGDGGLIIAESDNYRYGVIITSGKSDDELDKNIKDAILTAFEIPSSYASKANIVRVDEHKAEYVVA
;
A
#
# COMPACT_ATOMS: atom_id res chain seq x y z
N MET A 1 -33.11 6.83 -4.26
CA MET A 1 -31.71 6.95 -4.73
C MET A 1 -31.41 8.42 -4.93
N SER A 2 -30.43 8.96 -4.19
CA SER A 2 -30.16 10.40 -4.15
C SER A 2 -29.15 10.81 -5.23
N TYR A 3 -29.55 11.73 -6.10
CA TYR A 3 -28.77 12.30 -7.20
C TYR A 3 -27.44 12.95 -6.76
N PHE A 4 -27.24 13.19 -5.46
CA PHE A 4 -26.01 13.77 -4.90
C PHE A 4 -24.78 12.85 -4.94
N LYS A 5 -24.95 11.51 -4.99
CA LYS A 5 -23.79 10.60 -5.04
C LYS A 5 -23.12 10.58 -6.42
N VAL A 6 -23.91 10.60 -7.49
CA VAL A 6 -23.43 10.49 -8.88
C VAL A 6 -22.66 11.75 -9.31
N ILE A 7 -23.07 12.93 -8.83
CA ILE A 7 -22.41 14.20 -9.19
C ILE A 7 -21.02 14.31 -8.56
N LYS A 8 -20.82 13.75 -7.35
CA LYS A 8 -19.53 13.79 -6.66
C LYS A 8 -18.48 12.96 -7.40
N ASP A 9 -18.85 11.76 -7.87
CA ASP A 9 -17.97 10.91 -8.68
C ASP A 9 -17.55 11.58 -10.00
N TYR A 10 -18.46 12.32 -10.62
CA TYR A 10 -18.17 13.00 -11.89
C TYR A 10 -17.27 14.24 -11.72
N ALA A 11 -17.46 14.99 -10.64
CA ALA A 11 -16.63 16.15 -10.32
C ALA A 11 -15.19 15.73 -9.94
N ILE A 12 -15.02 14.60 -9.25
CA ILE A 12 -13.70 14.04 -8.92
C ILE A 12 -13.00 13.55 -10.20
N LYS A 13 -13.72 12.94 -11.15
CA LYS A 13 -13.15 12.52 -12.44
C LYS A 13 -12.72 13.69 -13.33
N ALA A 14 -13.41 14.82 -13.28
CA ALA A 14 -13.11 15.98 -14.13
C ALA A 14 -11.88 16.80 -13.68
N LEU A 15 -11.51 16.74 -12.38
CA LEU A 15 -10.35 17.44 -11.83
C LEU A 15 -9.06 16.62 -11.79
N ARG A 16 -9.08 15.33 -12.15
CA ARG A 16 -7.87 14.50 -12.19
C ARG A 16 -7.07 14.82 -13.46
N PRO A 17 -5.84 15.37 -13.37
CA PRO A 17 -4.93 15.31 -14.50
C PRO A 17 -4.77 13.84 -14.87
N LYS A 18 -4.82 13.57 -16.18
CA LYS A 18 -4.91 12.28 -16.88
C LYS A 18 -3.78 11.26 -16.59
N VAL A 19 -3.04 11.41 -15.48
CA VAL A 19 -1.67 10.87 -15.28
C VAL A 19 -1.44 10.39 -13.83
N VAL A 20 -2.46 10.11 -13.02
CA VAL A 20 -2.27 9.53 -11.67
C VAL A 20 -3.17 8.31 -11.49
N PRO A 21 -2.62 7.13 -11.12
CA PRO A 21 -3.39 5.92 -10.86
C PRO A 21 -4.40 6.16 -9.74
N GLU A 22 -5.62 5.65 -9.87
CA GLU A 22 -6.65 5.75 -8.82
C GLU A 22 -6.15 5.12 -7.51
N GLY A 23 -5.42 4.01 -7.63
CA GLY A 23 -4.73 3.34 -6.53
C GLY A 23 -3.87 4.23 -5.66
N LEU A 24 -3.21 5.25 -6.23
CA LEU A 24 -2.38 6.17 -5.45
C LEU A 24 -3.23 7.03 -4.51
N PHE A 25 -4.40 7.46 -4.99
CA PHE A 25 -5.36 8.20 -4.18
C PHE A 25 -5.94 7.30 -3.09
N ASP A 26 -6.25 6.05 -3.42
CA ASP A 26 -6.81 5.09 -2.47
C ASP A 26 -5.81 4.70 -1.40
N LEU A 27 -4.53 4.54 -1.74
CA LEU A 27 -3.46 4.30 -0.78
C LEU A 27 -3.28 5.48 0.19
N VAL A 28 -3.28 6.71 -0.32
CA VAL A 28 -3.23 7.93 0.52
C VAL A 28 -4.47 8.03 1.41
N HIS A 29 -5.65 7.78 0.85
CA HIS A 29 -6.91 7.84 1.58
C HIS A 29 -6.97 6.75 2.67
N TYR A 30 -6.52 5.54 2.35
CA TYR A 30 -6.37 4.43 3.27
C TYR A 30 -5.44 4.80 4.42
N SER A 31 -4.24 5.29 4.10
CA SER A 31 -3.24 5.66 5.10
C SER A 31 -3.75 6.75 6.05
N LYS A 32 -4.57 7.69 5.56
CA LYS A 32 -5.20 8.73 6.41
C LYS A 32 -6.35 8.20 7.26
N SER A 33 -7.09 7.22 6.76
CA SER A 33 -8.29 6.70 7.44
C SER A 33 -7.96 5.61 8.46
N TYR A 34 -6.94 4.79 8.18
CA TYR A 34 -6.61 3.60 8.96
C TYR A 34 -5.18 3.60 9.53
N GLY A 35 -4.32 4.54 9.10
CA GLY A 35 -2.92 4.58 9.49
C GLY A 35 -2.02 3.69 8.62
N GLY A 36 -0.84 3.36 9.15
CA GLY A 36 0.13 2.51 8.46
C GLY A 36 -0.28 1.05 8.40
N ILE A 37 0.23 0.33 7.39
CA ILE A 37 0.07 -1.11 7.25
C ILE A 37 1.19 -1.79 8.03
N LYS A 38 0.82 -2.58 9.03
CA LYS A 38 1.70 -3.34 9.90
C LYS A 38 1.89 -4.74 9.35
N PHE A 39 3.13 -5.19 9.35
CA PHE A 39 3.52 -6.53 8.95
C PHE A 39 4.12 -7.29 10.14
N ASN A 40 3.78 -8.56 10.23
CA ASN A 40 4.42 -9.51 11.13
C ASN A 40 5.45 -10.31 10.34
N TYR A 41 6.67 -10.38 10.86
CA TYR A 41 7.74 -11.15 10.25
C TYR A 41 7.84 -12.53 10.88
N SER A 42 7.82 -13.55 10.04
CA SER A 42 8.01 -14.94 10.45
C SER A 42 9.15 -15.56 9.64
N LYS A 43 9.82 -16.56 10.24
CA LYS A 43 10.85 -17.33 9.52
C LYS A 43 10.15 -18.41 8.70
N GLY A 44 10.29 -18.33 7.38
CA GLY A 44 9.91 -19.37 6.45
C GLY A 44 10.99 -20.44 6.29
N ASP A 45 10.66 -21.46 5.51
CA ASP A 45 11.61 -22.53 5.18
C ASP A 45 12.81 -22.02 4.37
N GLY A 46 13.97 -22.64 4.60
CA GLY A 46 15.19 -22.36 3.83
C GLY A 46 15.82 -20.99 4.08
N GLY A 47 15.50 -20.33 5.19
CA GLY A 47 16.07 -19.02 5.54
C GLY A 47 15.34 -17.83 4.92
N LEU A 48 14.16 -18.05 4.35
CA LEU A 48 13.27 -16.98 3.90
C LEU A 48 12.64 -16.27 5.10
N ILE A 49 12.46 -14.96 4.98
CA ILE A 49 11.68 -14.15 5.90
C ILE A 49 10.33 -13.90 5.22
N ILE A 50 9.24 -14.23 5.88
CA ILE A 50 7.87 -14.03 5.41
C ILE A 50 7.30 -12.82 6.15
N ALA A 51 6.72 -11.87 5.43
CA ALA A 51 5.99 -10.74 5.97
C ALA A 51 4.50 -10.87 5.65
N GLU A 52 3.67 -10.81 6.67
CA GLU A 52 2.21 -10.89 6.58
C GLU A 52 1.57 -9.66 7.19
N SER A 53 0.65 -9.00 6.48
CA SER A 53 -0.03 -7.82 6.99
C SER A 53 -1.06 -8.17 8.08
N ASP A 54 -1.00 -7.52 9.22
CA ASP A 54 -1.89 -7.76 10.37
C ASP A 54 -3.17 -6.90 10.32
N ASN A 55 -3.06 -5.68 9.78
CA ASN A 55 -4.11 -4.67 9.86
C ASN A 55 -4.59 -4.16 8.50
N TYR A 56 -4.33 -4.91 7.42
CA TYR A 56 -4.83 -4.58 6.09
C TYR A 56 -6.33 -4.91 5.97
N ARG A 57 -7.16 -3.90 5.67
CA ARG A 57 -8.64 -4.08 5.70
C ARG A 57 -9.21 -4.78 4.47
N TYR A 58 -8.49 -4.76 3.35
CA TYR A 58 -8.99 -5.29 2.08
C TYR A 58 -8.53 -6.73 1.79
N GLY A 59 -7.89 -7.39 2.77
CA GLY A 59 -7.41 -8.75 2.66
C GLY A 59 -6.13 -8.96 3.47
N VAL A 60 -5.24 -9.81 2.97
CA VAL A 60 -3.93 -10.03 3.58
C VAL A 60 -2.86 -9.86 2.49
N ILE A 61 -1.86 -9.03 2.78
CA ILE A 61 -0.66 -8.88 1.96
C ILE A 61 0.38 -9.82 2.54
N ILE A 62 0.78 -10.83 1.77
CA ILE A 62 1.81 -11.79 2.14
C ILE A 62 2.95 -11.68 1.14
N THR A 63 4.17 -11.54 1.66
CA THR A 63 5.37 -11.49 0.83
C THR A 63 6.54 -12.18 1.54
N SER A 64 7.63 -12.42 0.82
CA SER A 64 8.82 -13.05 1.38
C SER A 64 10.09 -12.51 0.74
N GLY A 65 11.21 -12.61 1.45
CA GLY A 65 12.53 -12.21 0.97
C GLY A 65 13.64 -12.99 1.68
N LYS A 66 14.83 -13.04 1.10
CA LYS A 66 16.01 -13.72 1.68
C LYS A 66 16.85 -12.79 2.56
N SER A 67 16.60 -11.49 2.51
CA SER A 67 17.22 -10.44 3.33
C SER A 67 16.20 -9.38 3.72
N ASP A 68 16.52 -8.53 4.70
CA ASP A 68 15.65 -7.41 5.11
C ASP A 68 15.45 -6.41 3.96
N ASP A 69 16.50 -6.08 3.20
CA ASP A 69 16.40 -5.21 2.02
C ASP A 69 15.50 -5.78 0.92
N GLU A 70 15.62 -7.09 0.63
CA GLU A 70 14.77 -7.75 -0.36
C GLU A 70 13.31 -7.80 0.13
N LEU A 71 13.12 -8.10 1.42
CA LEU A 71 11.80 -8.13 2.04
C LEU A 71 11.14 -6.74 2.00
N ASP A 72 11.85 -5.67 2.35
CA ASP A 72 11.34 -4.30 2.33
C ASP A 72 10.89 -3.88 0.92
N LYS A 73 11.72 -4.20 -0.09
CA LYS A 73 11.36 -3.97 -1.50
C LYS A 73 10.11 -4.75 -1.89
N ASN A 74 10.03 -6.02 -1.49
CA ASN A 74 8.89 -6.88 -1.82
C ASN A 74 7.62 -6.47 -1.06
N ILE A 75 7.73 -5.93 0.16
CA ILE A 75 6.59 -5.36 0.89
C ILE A 75 6.07 -4.12 0.15
N LYS A 76 6.95 -3.20 -0.23
CA LYS A 76 6.56 -2.00 -0.99
C LYS A 76 5.88 -2.37 -2.31
N ASP A 77 6.44 -3.32 -3.05
CA ASP A 77 5.85 -3.79 -4.31
C ASP A 77 4.50 -4.49 -4.11
N ALA A 78 4.37 -5.29 -3.04
CA ALA A 78 3.11 -5.95 -2.71
C ALA A 78 2.03 -4.94 -2.29
N ILE A 79 2.38 -3.87 -1.56
CA ILE A 79 1.47 -2.77 -1.27
C ILE A 79 1.06 -2.07 -2.56
N LEU A 80 2.00 -1.72 -3.44
CA LEU A 80 1.67 -1.09 -4.73
C LEU A 80 0.72 -1.98 -5.55
N THR A 81 0.98 -3.28 -5.60
CA THR A 81 0.13 -4.27 -6.29
C THR A 81 -1.26 -4.36 -5.66
N ALA A 82 -1.35 -4.39 -4.33
CA ALA A 82 -2.62 -4.46 -3.61
C ALA A 82 -3.52 -3.24 -3.86
N PHE A 83 -2.92 -2.09 -4.17
CA PHE A 83 -3.62 -0.87 -4.55
C PHE A 83 -3.64 -0.63 -6.06
N GLU A 84 -3.25 -1.61 -6.89
CA GLU A 84 -3.23 -1.50 -8.36
C GLU A 84 -2.40 -0.29 -8.87
N ILE A 85 -1.34 0.07 -8.16
CA ILE A 85 -0.43 1.16 -8.50
C ILE A 85 0.71 0.59 -9.35
N PRO A 86 0.91 1.08 -10.59
CA PRO A 86 2.06 0.68 -11.39
C PRO A 86 3.37 1.09 -10.72
N SER A 87 4.38 0.22 -10.78
CA SER A 87 5.69 0.45 -10.14
C SER A 87 6.37 1.76 -10.56
N SER A 88 6.06 2.31 -11.74
CA SER A 88 6.51 3.63 -12.21
C SER A 88 6.09 4.79 -11.29
N TYR A 89 5.07 4.58 -10.44
CA TYR A 89 4.58 5.53 -9.45
C TYR A 89 5.08 5.22 -8.03
N ALA A 90 5.94 4.23 -7.84
CA ALA A 90 6.52 3.89 -6.53
C ALA A 90 7.17 5.11 -5.85
N SER A 91 7.92 5.91 -6.62
CA SER A 91 8.54 7.15 -6.13
C SER A 91 7.53 8.24 -5.74
N LYS A 92 6.29 8.18 -6.28
CA LYS A 92 5.19 9.09 -5.94
C LYS A 92 4.33 8.58 -4.79
N ALA A 93 4.29 7.27 -4.57
CA ALA A 93 3.61 6.64 -3.44
C ALA A 93 4.32 6.90 -2.11
N ASN A 94 5.63 7.18 -2.16
CA ASN A 94 6.44 7.60 -1.02
C ASN A 94 6.19 6.73 0.24
N ILE A 95 6.14 5.41 0.01
CA ILE A 95 5.89 4.43 1.06
C ILE A 95 7.15 4.33 1.90
N VAL A 96 7.05 4.76 3.14
CA VAL A 96 8.16 4.76 4.11
C VAL A 96 7.85 3.80 5.25
N ARG A 97 8.87 3.10 5.71
CA ARG A 97 8.82 2.32 6.95
C ARG A 97 8.94 3.31 8.11
N VAL A 98 7.94 3.33 8.99
CA VAL A 98 7.85 4.29 10.12
C VAL A 98 8.89 3.97 11.20
N ASP A 99 9.24 2.68 11.36
CA ASP A 99 10.08 2.22 12.45
C ASP A 99 10.87 0.97 12.02
N GLU A 100 12.15 0.87 12.37
CA GLU A 100 12.97 -0.31 12.08
C GLU A 100 12.51 -1.52 12.90
N HIS A 101 11.90 -1.30 14.07
CA HIS A 101 11.45 -2.37 14.96
C HIS A 101 9.98 -2.74 14.79
N LYS A 102 9.16 -1.81 14.30
CA LYS A 102 7.75 -2.07 13.95
C LYS A 102 7.66 -2.00 12.45
N ALA A 103 7.51 -3.14 11.79
CA ALA A 103 7.36 -3.26 10.35
C ALA A 103 6.05 -2.61 9.86
N GLU A 104 5.95 -1.30 10.03
CA GLU A 104 4.80 -0.46 9.78
C GLU A 104 5.15 0.48 8.63
N TYR A 105 4.32 0.46 7.59
CA TYR A 105 4.52 1.20 6.35
C TYR A 105 3.43 2.24 6.18
N VAL A 106 3.82 3.50 5.99
CA VAL A 106 2.92 4.64 5.76
C VAL A 106 3.24 5.34 4.46
N VAL A 107 2.27 6.11 3.96
CA VAL A 107 2.51 7.08 2.90
C VAL A 107 2.95 8.41 3.52
N ALA A 108 4.12 8.92 3.12
CA ALA A 108 4.67 10.20 3.56
C ALA A 108 4.38 11.35 2.58
#